data_AF-A0A1Y2SAN9-F1
#
_entry.id   AF-A0A1Y2SAN9-F1
#
_cell.length_a   1.000
_cell.length_b   1.000
_cell.length_c   1.000
_cell.angle_alpha   90.00
_cell.angle_beta   90.00
_cell.angle_gamma   90.00
#
_symmetry.space_group_name_H-M   'P 1'
#
loop_
_entity.id
_entity.type
_entity.pdbx_description
1 polymer ?
#
loop_
_entity_poly.entity_id
_entity_poly.type
_entity_poly.pdbx_seq_one_letter_code
_entity_poly.pdbx_strand_id
1 'polypeptide(L)'
;MASYLVRVELYGTGSDGYEKLHKRMTANQFSQSIRFPNGKWHRLPSGTYIGNSTMESIQLAEKIRSMATPFSNKDPSIFVCTYSNWSASLYPEKQHTESGSGE
;
A
#
# COMPACT_ATOMS: atom_id res chain seq x y z
N MET A 1 -14.64 11.74 -4.29
CA MET A 1 -13.89 10.48 -4.12
C MET A 1 -13.09 10.60 -2.84
N ALA A 2 -13.20 9.64 -1.91
CA ALA A 2 -12.54 9.75 -0.61
C ALA A 2 -11.08 9.28 -0.69
N SER A 3 -10.22 9.83 0.18
CA SER A 3 -8.85 9.35 0.37
C SER A 3 -8.84 8.28 1.46
N TYR A 4 -8.20 7.14 1.18
CA TYR A 4 -8.17 5.98 2.05
C TYR A 4 -6.76 5.63 2.48
N LEU A 5 -6.60 5.34 3.78
CA LEU A 5 -5.45 4.64 4.33
C LEU A 5 -5.86 3.18 4.53
N VAL A 6 -5.02 2.27 4.05
CA VAL A 6 -5.23 0.83 4.10
C VAL A 6 -4.02 0.18 4.75
N ARG A 7 -4.22 -0.71 5.73
CA ARG A 7 -3.21 -1.67 6.15
C ARG A 7 -3.71 -3.09 5.93
N VAL A 8 -2.84 -3.91 5.39
CA VAL A 8 -3.04 -5.33 5.19
C VAL A 8 -1.91 -6.07 5.88
N GLU A 9 -2.24 -6.94 6.82
CA GLU A 9 -1.33 -7.89 7.41
C GLU A 9 -1.59 -9.28 6.82
N LEU A 10 -0.56 -9.83 6.17
CA LEU A 10 -0.56 -11.20 5.64
C LEU A 10 0.10 -12.13 6.67
N TYR A 11 -0.38 -13.37 6.74
CA TYR A 11 0.11 -14.35 7.71
C TYR A 11 0.81 -15.52 7.05
N GLY A 12 1.91 -15.97 7.64
CA GLY A 12 2.66 -17.13 7.16
C GLY A 12 3.31 -16.91 5.78
N THR A 13 3.51 -15.66 5.38
CA THR A 13 4.24 -15.28 4.18
C THR A 13 5.53 -14.55 4.52
N GLY A 14 6.54 -14.71 3.67
CA GLY A 14 7.72 -13.84 3.63
C GLY A 14 7.52 -12.63 2.72
N SER A 15 8.64 -12.07 2.24
CA SER A 15 8.66 -10.93 1.32
C SER A 15 7.87 -11.16 0.03
N ASP A 16 7.91 -12.38 -0.54
CA ASP A 16 7.22 -12.72 -1.79
C ASP A 16 5.70 -12.45 -1.76
N GLY A 17 5.00 -12.79 -0.66
CA GLY A 17 3.57 -12.49 -0.55
C GLY A 17 3.29 -10.99 -0.48
N TYR A 18 4.13 -10.21 0.18
CA TYR A 18 4.01 -8.75 0.18
C TYR A 18 4.34 -8.14 -1.18
N GLU A 19 5.31 -8.68 -1.94
CA GLU A 19 5.57 -8.25 -3.32
C GLU A 19 4.37 -8.50 -4.25
N LYS A 20 3.74 -9.68 -4.14
CA LYS A 20 2.52 -10.02 -4.87
C LYS A 20 1.36 -9.11 -4.48
N LEU A 21 1.19 -8.84 -3.19
CA LEU A 21 0.20 -7.89 -2.69
C LEU A 21 0.46 -6.47 -3.23
N HIS A 22 1.71 -5.99 -3.19
CA HIS A 22 2.09 -4.67 -3.72
C HIS A 22 1.72 -4.56 -5.20
N LYS A 23 2.07 -5.55 -6.03
CA LYS A 23 1.70 -5.58 -7.45
C LYS A 23 0.18 -5.50 -7.63
N ARG A 24 -0.59 -6.27 -6.85
CA ARG A 24 -2.06 -6.29 -6.91
C ARG A 24 -2.69 -4.96 -6.48
N MET A 25 -2.19 -4.35 -5.40
CA MET A 25 -2.66 -3.08 -4.88
C MET A 25 -2.35 -1.92 -5.84
N THR A 26 -1.14 -1.87 -6.39
CA THR A 26 -0.75 -0.88 -7.41
C THR A 26 -1.61 -0.99 -8.67
N ALA A 27 -1.90 -2.21 -9.14
CA ALA A 27 -2.81 -2.44 -10.27
C ALA A 27 -4.25 -1.96 -9.98
N ASN A 28 -4.60 -1.76 -8.71
CA ASN A 28 -5.87 -1.21 -8.24
C ASN A 28 -5.75 0.25 -7.75
N GLN A 29 -4.71 0.97 -8.19
CA GLN A 29 -4.48 2.39 -7.90
C GLN A 29 -4.23 2.72 -6.42
N PHE A 30 -3.75 1.74 -5.64
CA PHE A 30 -3.26 1.97 -4.28
C PHE A 30 -1.73 2.03 -4.27
N SER A 31 -1.18 3.11 -3.71
CA SER A 31 0.26 3.38 -3.65
C SER A 31 0.87 2.97 -2.32
N GLN A 32 2.04 2.35 -2.36
CA GLN A 32 2.90 2.11 -1.19
C GLN A 32 3.81 3.30 -0.84
N SER A 33 3.65 4.43 -1.55
CA SER A 33 4.42 5.65 -1.33
C SER A 33 3.48 6.86 -1.25
N ILE A 34 3.86 7.85 -0.45
CA ILE A 34 3.14 9.11 -0.27
C ILE A 34 4.07 10.29 -0.52
N ARG A 35 3.54 11.34 -1.16
CA ARG A 35 4.30 12.57 -1.40
C ARG A 35 4.09 13.54 -0.24
N PHE A 36 5.19 13.94 0.40
CA PHE A 36 5.17 14.93 1.48
C PHE A 36 4.99 16.35 0.91
N PRO A 37 4.57 17.34 1.74
CA PRO A 37 4.45 18.73 1.30
C PRO A 37 5.73 19.34 0.75
N ASN A 38 6.89 18.83 1.16
CA ASN A 38 8.21 19.20 0.63
C ASN A 38 8.49 18.65 -0.79
N GLY A 39 7.53 17.95 -1.40
CA GLY A 39 7.61 17.38 -2.73
C GLY A 39 8.32 16.02 -2.81
N LYS A 40 8.92 15.51 -1.73
CA LYS A 40 9.64 14.24 -1.70
C LYS A 40 8.68 13.06 -1.53
N TRP A 41 9.02 11.94 -2.15
CA TRP A 41 8.33 10.67 -1.95
C TRP A 41 8.90 9.92 -0.77
N HIS A 42 8.02 9.36 0.04
CA HIS A 42 8.35 8.54 1.20
C HIS A 42 7.62 7.22 1.10
N ARG A 43 8.30 6.14 1.48
CA ARG A 43 7.72 4.80 1.45
C ARG A 43 6.91 4.55 2.71
N LEU A 44 5.71 4.02 2.54
CA LEU A 44 4.85 3.60 3.63
C LEU A 44 5.39 2.28 4.23
N PRO A 45 5.06 1.96 5.51
CA PRO A 45 5.39 0.67 6.08
C PRO A 45 4.83 -0.49 5.25
N SER A 46 5.48 -1.66 5.32
CA SER A 46 5.02 -2.87 4.63
C SER A 46 3.52 -3.11 4.83
N GLY A 47 2.83 -3.50 3.76
CA GLY A 47 1.38 -3.71 3.77
C GLY A 47 0.53 -2.46 4.01
N THR A 48 1.11 -1.25 3.99
CA THR A 48 0.37 0.02 4.13
C THR A 48 0.24 0.71 2.77
N TYR A 49 -0.95 1.23 2.47
CA TYR A 49 -1.24 1.86 1.20
C TYR A 49 -2.14 3.08 1.39
N ILE A 50 -2.03 3.99 0.42
CA ILE A 50 -2.97 5.08 0.24
C ILE A 50 -3.60 5.01 -1.16
N GLY A 51 -4.82 5.50 -1.29
CA GLY A 51 -5.47 5.58 -2.60
C GLY A 51 -6.79 6.33 -2.51
N ASN A 52 -7.41 6.55 -3.67
CA ASN A 52 -8.72 7.17 -3.76
C ASN A 52 -9.75 6.16 -4.26
N SER A 53 -10.95 6.18 -3.68
CA SER A 53 -12.06 5.32 -4.12
C SER A 53 -13.41 6.00 -3.94
N THR A 54 -14.38 5.60 -4.77
CA THR A 54 -15.80 5.95 -4.63
C THR A 54 -16.58 4.93 -3.81
N MET A 55 -15.98 3.77 -3.50
CA MET A 55 -16.58 2.76 -2.63
C MET A 55 -16.59 3.23 -1.19
N GLU A 56 -17.55 2.73 -0.40
CA GLU A 56 -17.56 2.86 1.04
C GLU A 56 -16.46 2.01 1.69
N SER A 57 -16.05 2.38 2.92
CA SER A 57 -14.94 1.72 3.63
C SER A 57 -15.13 0.21 3.80
N ILE A 58 -16.36 -0.23 4.09
CA ILE A 58 -16.70 -1.65 4.26
C ILE A 58 -16.51 -2.42 2.95
N GLN A 59 -17.07 -1.91 1.84
CA GLN A 59 -16.96 -2.52 0.52
C GLN A 59 -15.50 -2.57 0.06
N LEU A 60 -14.74 -1.50 0.34
CA LEU A 60 -13.34 -1.44 0.01
C LEU A 60 -12.51 -2.45 0.82
N ALA A 61 -12.82 -2.63 2.11
CA ALA A 61 -12.18 -3.64 2.96
C ALA A 61 -12.42 -5.07 2.44
N GLU A 62 -13.66 -5.39 2.02
CA GLU A 62 -13.98 -6.69 1.40
C GLU A 62 -13.25 -6.90 0.07
N LYS A 63 -13.20 -5.87 -0.78
CA LYS A 63 -12.42 -5.91 -2.03
C LYS A 63 -10.95 -6.18 -1.74
N ILE A 64 -10.35 -5.48 -0.77
CA ILE A 64 -8.93 -5.67 -0.40
C ILE A 64 -8.71 -7.05 0.22
N ARG A 65 -9.66 -7.56 1.00
CA ARG A 65 -9.60 -8.91 1.55
C ARG A 65 -9.54 -9.97 0.45
N SER A 66 -10.40 -9.89 -0.56
CA SER A 66 -10.37 -10.83 -1.68
C SER A 66 -9.06 -10.75 -2.48
N MET A 67 -8.48 -9.55 -2.62
CA MET A 67 -7.17 -9.36 -3.26
C MET A 67 -6.00 -9.95 -2.47
N ALA A 68 -6.05 -9.86 -1.14
CA ALA A 68 -4.97 -10.27 -0.24
C ALA A 68 -5.00 -11.76 0.13
N THR A 69 -6.18 -12.37 0.14
CA THR A 69 -6.40 -13.76 0.56
C THR A 69 -5.46 -14.78 -0.12
N PRO A 70 -5.21 -14.72 -1.44
CA PRO A 70 -4.32 -15.67 -2.11
C PRO A 70 -2.85 -15.62 -1.67
N PHE A 71 -2.45 -14.59 -0.91
CA PHE A 71 -1.06 -14.36 -0.48
C PHE A 71 -0.86 -14.57 1.02
N SER A 72 -1.86 -15.10 1.73
CA SER A 72 -1.85 -15.29 3.18
C SER A 72 -2.33 -16.71 3.51
N ASN A 73 -1.69 -17.36 4.48
CA ASN A 73 -2.04 -18.72 4.88
C ASN A 73 -3.33 -18.81 5.70
N LYS A 74 -3.83 -17.67 6.17
CA LYS A 74 -5.15 -17.51 6.81
C LYS A 74 -5.75 -16.16 6.42
N ASP A 75 -6.98 -15.91 6.84
CA ASP A 75 -7.65 -14.62 6.62
C ASP A 75 -6.73 -13.44 6.99
N PRO A 76 -6.46 -12.52 6.04
CA PRO A 76 -5.61 -11.37 6.31
C PRO A 76 -6.31 -10.38 7.22
N SER A 77 -5.55 -9.72 8.09
CA SER A 77 -6.09 -8.63 8.92
C SER A 77 -6.01 -7.32 8.15
N ILE A 78 -7.15 -6.64 8.04
CA ILE A 78 -7.27 -5.43 7.21
C ILE A 78 -7.94 -4.33 8.01
N PHE A 79 -7.36 -3.13 7.96
CA PHE A 79 -8.07 -1.91 8.33
C PHE A 79 -8.09 -0.94 7.15
N VAL A 80 -9.23 -0.27 6.97
CA VAL A 80 -9.46 0.77 5.96
C VAL A 80 -10.13 1.96 6.65
N CYS A 81 -9.58 3.16 6.47
CA CYS A 81 -10.22 4.38 6.95
C CYS A 81 -10.10 5.51 5.94
N THR A 82 -11.12 6.36 5.91
CA THR A 82 -11.05 7.64 5.20
C THR A 82 -10.24 8.64 6.02
N TYR A 83 -9.44 9.47 5.36
CA TYR A 83 -8.73 10.56 6.02
C TYR A 83 -8.87 11.88 5.25
N SER A 84 -8.93 12.99 5.99
CA SER A 84 -8.90 14.36 5.45
C SER A 84 -7.61 15.12 5.79
N ASN A 85 -6.86 14.65 6.80
CA ASN A 85 -5.56 15.16 7.20
C ASN A 85 -4.66 14.00 7.64
N TRP A 86 -3.34 14.16 7.54
CA TRP A 86 -2.37 13.12 7.92
C TRP A 86 -1.03 13.74 8.33
N SER A 87 -0.26 12.99 9.13
CA SER A 87 1.13 13.26 9.47
C SER A 87 1.85 11.94 9.67
N ALA A 88 3.13 11.87 9.30
CA ALA A 88 3.92 10.65 9.44
C ALA A 88 5.41 10.96 9.59
N SER A 89 6.15 10.05 10.22
CA SER A 89 7.62 10.03 10.26
C SER A 89 8.09 8.82 9.46
N LEU A 90 8.48 9.04 8.20
CA LEU A 90 8.81 7.99 7.24
C LEU A 90 10.17 8.23 6.60
N TYR A 91 10.88 7.15 6.29
CA TYR A 91 12.11 7.26 5.50
C TYR A 91 11.80 7.72 4.07
N PRO A 92 12.64 8.59 3.48
CA PRO A 92 12.55 8.91 2.07
C PRO A 92 12.60 7.63 1.24
N GLU A 93 11.82 7.57 0.17
CA GLU A 93 11.94 6.48 -0.78
C GLU A 93 13.34 6.55 -1.40
N LYS A 94 14.05 5.41 -1.45
CA LYS A 94 15.36 5.35 -2.10
C LYS A 94 15.16 5.75 -3.56
N GLN A 95 15.86 6.79 -4.00
CA GLN A 95 15.91 7.10 -5.42
C GLN A 95 16.41 5.84 -6.14
N HIS A 96 15.66 5.38 -7.13
CA HIS A 96 16.16 4.37 -8.04
C HIS A 96 17.27 5.06 -8.85
N THR A 97 18.51 4.99 -8.36
CA THR A 97 19.66 5.26 -9.21
C THR A 97 19.65 4.18 -10.28
N GLU A 98 19.39 4.57 -11.53
CA GLU A 98 19.70 3.72 -12.68
C GLU A 98 21.18 3.33 -12.57
N SER A 99 21.43 2.10 -12.15
CA SER A 99 22.78 1.54 -12.14
C SER A 99 23.20 1.31 -13.59
N GLY A 100 24.00 2.25 -14.11
CA GLY A 100 25.05 2.02 -15.10
C GLY A 100 24.63 1.39 -16.43
N SER A 101 24.35 2.22 -17.42
CA SER A 101 24.87 1.96 -18.78
C SER A 101 26.39 2.11 -18.73
N GLY A 102 27.08 1.03 -18.33
CA GLY A 102 28.51 0.86 -18.54
C GLY A 102 28.73 0.21 -19.90
N GLU A 103 29.39 0.97 -20.78
CA GLU A 103 30.11 0.62 -22.03
C GLU A 103 29.68 -0.60 -22.85
#